data_AF-A0A7Y0CSR0-F1
#
_entry.id   AF-A0A7Y0CSR0-F1
#
_cell.length_a   1.000
_cell.length_b   1.000
_cell.length_c   1.000
_cell.angle_alpha   90.00
_cell.angle_beta   90.00
_cell.angle_gamma   90.00
#
_symmetry.space_group_name_H-M   'P 1'
#
loop_
_entity.id
_entity.type
_entity.pdbx_description
1 polymer ?
#
loop_
_entity_poly.entity_id
_entity_poly.type
_entity_poly.pdbx_seq_one_letter_code
_entity_poly.pdbx_strand_id
1 'polypeptide(L)'
;MTIPTVRLGRPRRLRTDRLTTSWMLVALGTAAVSLTVRGVLPQPLWTSVHVVTLGVLTSSVLQWSWYFARALLHLPATDTRSGRDATLRMLAFHASLVGLVAAMWTGQVVGTIAGAAAIGAVIAWHGLALVGAARTRLANRFAFVARYYIAAAAFLVVGCILAGFLTVAMFAAGAPAWLLAARDELTLAHALVNVGGWLGLSITGTIVTLGPTVLRTRIDPAALDLAIGALPALIAGIVVGAPP
;
A
#
# COMPACT_ATOMS: atom_id res chain seq x y z
N MET A 1 5.34 -2.16 -54.98
CA MET A 1 4.43 -2.63 -53.92
C MET A 1 5.06 -2.29 -52.57
N THR A 2 4.69 -1.16 -51.98
CA THR A 2 5.26 -0.63 -50.73
C THR A 2 4.35 -1.01 -49.57
N ILE A 3 4.87 -1.81 -48.63
CA ILE A 3 4.14 -2.21 -47.41
C ILE A 3 4.07 -0.98 -46.48
N PRO A 4 2.87 -0.50 -46.09
CA PRO A 4 2.77 0.61 -45.16
C PRO A 4 3.20 0.14 -43.77
N THR A 5 4.25 0.74 -43.22
CA THR A 5 4.66 0.55 -41.83
C THR A 5 3.68 1.27 -40.92
N VAL A 6 2.76 0.52 -40.31
CA VAL A 6 1.93 1.02 -39.22
C VAL A 6 2.87 1.39 -38.07
N ARG A 7 3.16 2.68 -37.91
CA ARG A 7 3.76 3.20 -36.68
C ARG A 7 2.75 3.01 -35.57
N LEU A 8 2.82 1.87 -34.88
CA LEU A 8 2.14 1.68 -33.60
C LEU A 8 2.65 2.79 -32.67
N GLY A 9 1.82 3.81 -32.46
CA GLY A 9 2.11 4.88 -31.53
C GLY A 9 2.49 4.26 -30.19
N ARG A 10 3.63 4.67 -29.62
CA ARG A 10 4.06 4.22 -28.30
C ARG A 10 2.87 4.39 -27.36
N PRO A 11 2.34 3.33 -26.72
CA PRO A 11 1.23 3.48 -25.79
C PRO A 11 1.66 4.51 -24.75
N ARG A 12 0.86 5.58 -24.58
CA ARG A 12 1.06 6.58 -23.53
C ARG A 12 0.87 5.86 -22.20
N ARG A 13 1.92 5.23 -21.70
CA ARG A 13 1.94 4.68 -20.35
C ARG A 13 1.74 5.86 -19.42
N LEU A 14 0.67 5.81 -18.63
CA LEU A 14 0.48 6.76 -17.53
C LEU A 14 1.78 6.76 -16.73
N ARG A 15 2.40 7.93 -16.64
CA ARG A 15 3.59 8.12 -15.82
C ARG A 15 3.14 8.07 -14.37
N THR A 16 3.04 6.87 -13.81
CA THR A 16 2.63 6.63 -12.42
C THR A 16 3.52 7.37 -11.42
N ASP A 17 4.76 7.68 -11.82
CA ASP A 17 5.68 8.61 -11.15
C ASP A 17 5.01 9.96 -10.85
N ARG A 18 4.28 10.53 -11.81
CA ARG A 18 3.61 11.83 -11.63
C ARG A 18 2.53 11.78 -10.56
N LEU A 19 1.84 10.65 -10.41
CA LEU A 19 0.79 10.52 -9.38
C LEU A 19 1.39 10.57 -7.98
N THR A 20 2.53 9.90 -7.77
CA THR A 20 3.23 9.95 -6.49
C THR A 20 3.72 11.36 -6.20
N THR A 21 4.28 12.05 -7.21
CA THR A 21 4.67 13.46 -7.08
C THR A 21 3.47 14.36 -6.75
N SER A 22 2.32 14.16 -7.41
CA SER A 22 1.09 14.90 -7.10
C SER A 22 0.68 14.71 -5.64
N TRP A 23 0.72 13.48 -5.12
CA TRP A 23 0.43 13.21 -3.71
C TRP A 23 1.44 13.85 -2.75
N MET A 24 2.73 13.93 -3.12
CA MET A 24 3.73 14.65 -2.32
C MET A 24 3.39 16.15 -2.21
N LEU A 25 2.96 16.75 -3.32
CA LEU A 25 2.51 18.15 -3.32
C LEU A 25 1.23 18.33 -2.50
N VAL A 26 0.26 17.41 -2.61
CA VAL A 26 -0.95 17.43 -1.78
C VAL A 26 -0.60 17.26 -0.30
N ALA A 27 0.31 16.35 0.06
CA ALA A 27 0.79 16.18 1.43
C ALA A 27 1.40 17.47 1.98
N LEU A 28 2.29 18.10 1.21
CA LEU A 28 2.90 19.39 1.57
C LEU A 28 1.84 20.48 1.74
N GLY A 29 0.85 20.54 0.83
CA GLY A 29 -0.28 21.46 0.92
C GLY A 29 -1.13 21.24 2.18
N THR A 30 -1.49 20.00 2.48
CA THR A 30 -2.27 19.66 3.69
C THR A 30 -1.52 19.99 4.98
N ALA A 31 -0.20 19.76 5.01
CA ALA A 31 0.64 20.13 6.14
C ALA A 31 0.71 21.67 6.30
N ALA A 32 0.94 22.40 5.21
CA ALA A 32 0.99 23.86 5.22
C ALA A 32 -0.34 24.45 5.72
N VAL A 33 -1.48 24.00 5.18
CA VAL A 33 -2.81 24.46 5.62
C VAL A 33 -3.03 24.14 7.10
N SER A 34 -2.71 22.92 7.55
CA SER A 34 -2.87 22.52 8.95
C SER A 34 -2.07 23.39 9.94
N LEU A 35 -0.88 23.85 9.52
CA LEU A 35 0.00 24.68 10.35
C LEU A 35 -0.36 26.17 10.31
N THR A 36 -0.92 26.66 9.20
CA THR A 36 -1.14 28.10 8.96
C THR A 36 -2.57 28.55 9.23
N VAL A 37 -3.57 27.70 9.01
CA VAL A 37 -4.98 28.07 9.13
C VAL A 37 -5.72 27.07 10.01
N ARG A 38 -6.00 27.48 11.26
CA ARG A 38 -6.73 26.63 12.21
C ARG A 38 -8.20 26.49 11.80
N GLY A 39 -8.75 25.28 11.92
CA GLY A 39 -10.18 25.01 11.75
C GLY A 39 -10.68 24.82 10.31
N VAL A 40 -9.84 25.03 9.30
CA VAL A 40 -10.26 24.88 7.89
C VAL A 40 -10.21 23.43 7.42
N LEU A 41 -9.20 22.66 7.85
CA LEU A 41 -9.05 21.27 7.42
C LEU A 41 -9.88 20.35 8.33
N PRO A 42 -10.89 19.63 7.82
CA PRO A 42 -11.63 18.66 8.61
C PRO A 42 -10.68 17.52 9.03
N GLN A 43 -10.74 17.15 10.31
CA GLN A 43 -9.94 16.05 10.87
C GLN A 43 -8.45 16.13 10.47
N PRO A 44 -7.71 17.19 10.84
CA PRO A 44 -6.43 17.54 10.23
C PRO A 44 -5.36 16.46 10.40
N LEU A 45 -5.31 15.82 11.57
CA LEU A 45 -4.42 14.69 11.84
C LEU A 45 -4.71 13.51 10.91
N TRP A 46 -5.97 13.06 10.89
CA TRP A 46 -6.40 11.91 10.10
C TRP A 46 -6.20 12.13 8.61
N THR A 47 -6.59 13.30 8.11
CA THR A 47 -6.37 13.71 6.72
C THR A 47 -4.90 13.67 6.36
N SER A 48 -4.04 14.32 7.15
CA SER A 48 -2.61 14.40 6.86
C SER A 48 -1.94 13.02 6.87
N VAL A 49 -2.26 12.19 7.87
CA VAL A 49 -1.72 10.83 7.98
C VAL A 49 -2.15 9.98 6.78
N HIS A 50 -3.42 10.02 6.37
CA HIS A 50 -3.91 9.24 5.23
C HIS A 50 -3.34 9.74 3.90
N VAL A 51 -3.23 11.05 3.70
CA VAL A 51 -2.61 11.63 2.49
C VAL A 51 -1.14 11.19 2.36
N VAL A 52 -0.37 11.21 3.45
CA VAL A 52 1.02 10.75 3.42
C VAL A 52 1.10 9.23 3.25
N THR A 53 0.43 8.47 4.10
CA THR A 53 0.59 7.00 4.15
C THR A 53 -0.09 6.30 2.97
N LEU A 54 -1.30 6.69 2.58
CA LEU A 54 -2.00 6.12 1.43
C LEU A 54 -1.65 6.84 0.14
N GLY A 55 -1.65 8.18 0.14
CA GLY A 55 -1.36 8.96 -1.07
C GLY A 55 0.09 8.81 -1.53
N VAL A 56 1.07 9.07 -0.66
CA VAL A 56 2.49 9.05 -1.07
C VAL A 56 3.09 7.65 -0.94
N LEU A 57 3.05 7.07 0.26
CA LEU A 57 3.79 5.85 0.56
C LEU A 57 3.16 4.63 -0.11
N THR A 58 1.84 4.46 -0.05
CA THR A 58 1.16 3.31 -0.66
C THR A 58 1.20 3.37 -2.19
N SER A 59 1.11 4.56 -2.80
CA SER A 59 1.37 4.71 -4.24
C SER A 59 2.78 4.25 -4.62
N SER A 60 3.77 4.61 -3.80
CA SER A 60 5.15 4.17 -3.99
C SER A 60 5.26 2.65 -3.85
N VAL A 61 4.70 2.06 -2.80
CA VAL A 61 4.73 0.61 -2.57
C VAL A 61 4.06 -0.13 -3.73
N LEU A 62 2.88 0.28 -4.20
CA LEU A 62 2.18 -0.35 -5.33
C LEU A 62 2.99 -0.30 -6.64
N GLN A 63 3.66 0.83 -6.89
CA GLN A 63 4.51 1.01 -8.07
C GLN A 63 5.78 0.14 -7.99
N TRP A 64 6.48 0.20 -6.86
CA TRP A 64 7.80 -0.42 -6.70
C TRP A 64 7.72 -1.92 -6.48
N SER A 65 6.77 -2.40 -5.67
CA SER A 65 6.55 -3.84 -5.45
C SER A 65 6.38 -4.59 -6.77
N TRP A 66 5.60 -4.02 -7.70
CA TRP A 66 5.36 -4.66 -8.98
C TRP A 66 6.51 -4.49 -9.98
N TYR A 67 7.20 -3.33 -9.93
CA TYR A 67 8.43 -3.13 -10.70
C TYR A 67 9.49 -4.19 -10.33
N PHE A 68 9.69 -4.43 -9.03
CA PHE A 68 10.64 -5.42 -8.54
C PHE A 68 10.16 -6.84 -8.78
N ALA A 69 8.89 -7.15 -8.54
CA ALA A 69 8.34 -8.46 -8.84
C ALA A 69 8.58 -8.84 -10.31
N ARG A 70 8.38 -7.92 -11.26
CA ARG A 70 8.67 -8.16 -12.68
C ARG A 70 10.15 -8.43 -12.94
N ALA A 71 11.03 -7.61 -12.37
CA ALA A 71 12.48 -7.75 -12.56
C ALA A 71 13.00 -9.07 -11.97
N LEU A 72 12.63 -9.37 -10.72
CA LEU A 72 13.10 -10.55 -10.00
C LEU A 72 12.54 -11.83 -10.59
N LEU A 73 11.24 -11.86 -10.92
CA LEU A 73 10.57 -13.04 -11.47
C LEU A 73 10.77 -13.20 -12.99
N HIS A 74 11.53 -12.30 -13.64
CA HIS A 74 11.79 -12.30 -15.08
C HIS A 74 10.50 -12.43 -15.90
N LEU A 75 9.47 -11.65 -15.53
CA LEU A 75 8.18 -11.68 -16.22
C LEU A 75 8.28 -10.96 -17.57
N PRO A 76 7.60 -11.45 -18.62
CA PRO A 76 7.64 -10.84 -19.94
C PRO A 76 7.08 -9.42 -19.92
N ALA A 77 7.57 -8.56 -20.81
CA ALA A 77 7.11 -7.17 -20.92
C ALA A 77 5.62 -7.04 -21.31
N THR A 78 5.03 -8.11 -21.84
CA THR A 78 3.62 -8.25 -22.22
C THR A 78 2.72 -8.72 -21.08
N ASP A 79 3.26 -9.00 -19.87
CA ASP A 79 2.45 -9.42 -18.72
C ASP A 79 1.43 -8.32 -18.36
N THR A 80 0.14 -8.61 -18.59
CA THR A 80 -0.99 -7.71 -18.35
C THR A 80 -1.07 -7.27 -16.91
N ARG A 81 -0.67 -8.14 -15.97
CA ARG A 81 -0.62 -7.85 -14.53
C ARG A 81 0.32 -6.70 -14.22
N SER A 82 1.37 -6.51 -15.04
CA SER A 82 2.39 -5.47 -14.90
C SER A 82 2.21 -4.22 -15.74
N GLY A 83 1.34 -4.30 -16.74
CA GLY A 83 0.96 -3.17 -17.56
C GLY A 83 -0.39 -2.64 -17.11
N ARG A 84 -1.43 -3.06 -17.83
CA ARG A 84 -2.79 -2.54 -17.71
C ARG A 84 -3.35 -2.69 -16.29
N ASP A 85 -3.22 -3.87 -15.69
CA ASP A 85 -3.86 -4.14 -14.40
C ASP A 85 -3.20 -3.36 -13.27
N ALA A 86 -1.87 -3.15 -13.35
CA ALA A 86 -1.15 -2.31 -12.38
C ALA A 86 -1.64 -0.86 -12.46
N THR A 87 -1.84 -0.32 -13.66
CA THR A 87 -2.42 1.02 -13.85
C THR A 87 -3.86 1.08 -13.33
N LEU A 88 -4.69 0.08 -13.63
CA LEU A 88 -6.07 0.03 -13.16
C LEU A 88 -6.14 -0.02 -11.63
N ARG A 89 -5.32 -0.86 -10.98
CA ARG A 89 -5.22 -0.90 -9.52
C ARG A 89 -4.80 0.44 -8.94
N MET A 90 -3.81 1.10 -9.53
CA MET A 90 -3.38 2.43 -9.06
C MET A 90 -4.51 3.46 -9.14
N LEU A 91 -5.20 3.53 -10.28
CA LEU A 91 -6.30 4.47 -10.48
C LEU A 91 -7.49 4.17 -9.55
N ALA A 92 -7.85 2.89 -9.42
CA ALA A 92 -8.90 2.45 -8.50
C ALA A 92 -8.55 2.78 -7.04
N PHE A 93 -7.29 2.58 -6.65
CA PHE A 93 -6.80 2.95 -5.33
C PHE A 93 -6.92 4.46 -5.07
N HIS A 94 -6.49 5.31 -6.02
CA HIS A 94 -6.58 6.76 -5.87
C HIS A 94 -8.02 7.26 -5.84
N ALA A 95 -8.90 6.72 -6.69
CA ALA A 95 -10.33 7.04 -6.64
C ALA A 95 -10.93 6.67 -5.28
N SER A 96 -10.57 5.50 -4.74
CA SER A 96 -11.02 5.03 -3.43
C SER A 96 -10.48 5.90 -2.29
N LEU A 97 -9.22 6.34 -2.37
CA LEU A 97 -8.60 7.24 -1.39
C LEU A 97 -9.26 8.62 -1.38
N VAL A 98 -9.53 9.20 -2.55
CA VAL A 98 -10.24 10.48 -2.64
C VAL A 98 -11.64 10.36 -2.06
N GLY A 99 -12.36 9.27 -2.39
CA GLY A 99 -13.67 8.97 -1.81
C GLY A 99 -13.62 8.80 -0.29
N LEU A 100 -12.63 8.08 0.23
CA LEU A 100 -12.41 7.89 1.67
C LEU A 100 -12.24 9.25 2.37
N VAL A 101 -11.33 10.10 1.88
CA VAL A 101 -11.05 11.41 2.48
C VAL A 101 -12.29 12.30 2.45
N ALA A 102 -13.02 12.33 1.34
CA ALA A 102 -14.27 13.09 1.23
C ALA A 102 -15.34 12.60 2.22
N ALA A 103 -15.47 11.29 2.40
CA ALA A 103 -16.40 10.70 3.36
C ALA A 103 -15.99 11.00 4.82
N MET A 104 -14.68 10.96 5.13
CA MET A 104 -14.16 11.35 6.44
C MET A 104 -14.49 12.81 6.73
N TRP A 105 -14.26 13.72 5.79
CA TRP A 105 -14.54 15.16 5.97
C TRP A 105 -16.01 15.46 6.24
N THR A 106 -16.90 14.61 5.75
CA THR A 106 -18.35 14.73 5.96
C THR A 106 -18.88 13.89 7.11
N GLY A 107 -18.02 13.11 7.80
CA GLY A 107 -18.42 12.20 8.87
C GLY A 107 -19.35 11.07 8.41
N GLN A 108 -19.35 10.74 7.12
CA GLN A 108 -20.28 9.78 6.51
C GLN A 108 -19.82 8.33 6.76
N VAL A 109 -20.37 7.70 7.80
CA VAL A 109 -20.01 6.33 8.23
C VAL A 109 -19.97 5.34 7.07
N VAL A 110 -21.07 5.24 6.30
CA VAL A 110 -21.17 4.28 5.19
C VAL A 110 -20.15 4.58 4.09
N GLY A 111 -19.96 5.87 3.78
CA GLY A 111 -18.99 6.31 2.78
C GLY A 111 -17.55 5.98 3.19
N THR A 112 -17.19 6.20 4.44
CA THR A 112 -15.84 5.91 4.96
C THR A 112 -15.57 4.41 5.00
N ILE A 113 -16.54 3.59 5.43
CA ILE A 113 -16.44 2.12 5.39
C ILE A 113 -16.29 1.64 3.93
N ALA A 114 -17.10 2.17 3.01
CA ALA A 114 -17.03 1.80 1.60
C ALA A 114 -15.68 2.19 0.98
N GLY A 115 -15.14 3.37 1.30
CA GLY A 115 -13.82 3.82 0.87
C GLY A 115 -12.70 2.92 1.40
N ALA A 116 -12.73 2.58 2.69
CA ALA A 116 -11.78 1.66 3.31
C ALA A 116 -11.87 0.25 2.70
N ALA A 117 -13.08 -0.26 2.47
CA ALA A 117 -13.31 -1.56 1.85
C ALA A 117 -12.82 -1.58 0.39
N ALA A 118 -13.04 -0.52 -0.38
CA ALA A 118 -12.57 -0.39 -1.75
C ALA A 118 -11.03 -0.36 -1.81
N ILE A 119 -10.38 0.37 -0.90
CA ILE A 119 -8.92 0.34 -0.75
C ILE A 119 -8.46 -1.09 -0.44
N GLY A 120 -9.06 -1.73 0.57
CA GLY A 120 -8.74 -3.11 0.95
C GLY A 120 -8.89 -4.09 -0.23
N ALA A 121 -9.95 -3.97 -1.02
CA ALA A 121 -10.19 -4.81 -2.19
C ALA A 121 -9.12 -4.63 -3.28
N VAL A 122 -8.71 -3.39 -3.55
CA VAL A 122 -7.64 -3.11 -4.52
C VAL A 122 -6.31 -3.67 -4.06
N ILE A 123 -6.01 -3.57 -2.76
CA ILE A 123 -4.78 -4.12 -2.17
C ILE A 123 -4.82 -5.65 -2.14
N ALA A 124 -5.96 -6.27 -1.84
CA ALA A 124 -6.15 -7.70 -1.92
C ALA A 124 -5.92 -8.19 -3.36
N TRP A 125 -6.47 -7.50 -4.36
CA TRP A 125 -6.19 -7.78 -5.77
C TRP A 125 -4.68 -7.68 -6.08
N HIS A 126 -4.01 -6.63 -5.59
CA HIS A 126 -2.56 -6.49 -5.75
C HIS A 126 -1.78 -7.67 -5.14
N GLY A 127 -2.09 -8.05 -3.90
CA GLY A 127 -1.48 -9.19 -3.21
C GLY A 127 -1.73 -10.52 -3.92
N LEU A 128 -2.96 -10.79 -4.36
CA LEU A 128 -3.30 -11.99 -5.11
C LEU A 128 -2.59 -12.06 -6.47
N ALA A 129 -2.41 -10.91 -7.15
CA ALA A 129 -1.62 -10.85 -8.37
C ALA A 129 -0.15 -11.23 -8.10
N LEU A 130 0.43 -10.79 -6.98
CA LEU A 130 1.80 -11.13 -6.56
C LEU A 130 1.91 -12.63 -6.27
N VAL A 131 0.93 -13.21 -5.57
CA VAL A 131 0.86 -14.66 -5.33
C VAL A 131 0.85 -15.42 -6.65
N GLY A 132 0.00 -15.03 -7.59
CA GLY A 132 -0.10 -15.65 -8.91
C GLY A 132 1.24 -15.59 -9.67
N ALA A 133 1.88 -14.43 -9.69
CA ALA A 133 3.20 -14.26 -10.32
C ALA A 133 4.28 -15.14 -9.66
N ALA A 134 4.34 -15.15 -8.32
CA ALA A 134 5.32 -15.94 -7.58
C ALA A 134 5.15 -17.45 -7.79
N ARG A 135 3.91 -17.94 -7.85
CA ARG A 135 3.60 -19.37 -8.10
C ARG A 135 4.06 -19.84 -9.48
N THR A 136 4.14 -18.97 -10.48
CA THR A 136 4.62 -19.35 -11.82
C THR A 136 6.14 -19.47 -11.92
N ARG A 137 6.90 -19.07 -10.89
CA ARG A 137 8.37 -18.95 -10.92
C ARG A 137 9.03 -19.46 -9.62
N LEU A 138 8.49 -20.54 -9.05
CA LEU A 138 8.85 -21.08 -7.73
C LEU A 138 10.33 -21.49 -7.57
N ALA A 139 11.04 -21.80 -8.66
CA ALA A 139 12.46 -22.18 -8.63
C ALA A 139 13.42 -20.99 -8.38
N ASN A 140 12.92 -19.76 -8.35
CA ASN A 140 13.75 -18.58 -8.22
C ASN A 140 14.00 -18.23 -6.74
N ARG A 141 15.28 -18.28 -6.31
CA ARG A 141 15.70 -17.90 -4.95
C ARG A 141 15.28 -16.49 -4.51
N PHE A 142 15.07 -15.57 -5.47
CA PHE A 142 14.62 -14.21 -5.19
C PHE A 142 13.09 -14.07 -5.11
N ALA A 143 12.33 -15.14 -5.35
CA ALA A 143 10.87 -15.13 -5.19
C ALA A 143 10.45 -14.91 -3.73
N PHE A 144 11.36 -15.05 -2.77
CA PHE A 144 11.10 -14.74 -1.36
C PHE A 144 10.69 -13.28 -1.12
N VAL A 145 11.24 -12.33 -1.89
CA VAL A 145 10.92 -10.90 -1.79
C VAL A 145 9.43 -10.64 -2.03
N ALA A 146 8.82 -11.41 -2.93
CA ALA A 146 7.38 -11.33 -3.16
C ALA A 146 6.58 -11.72 -1.90
N ARG A 147 7.11 -12.58 -1.03
CA ARG A 147 6.44 -12.97 0.23
C ARG A 147 6.32 -11.80 1.20
N TYR A 148 7.32 -10.92 1.27
CA TYR A 148 7.22 -9.68 2.05
C TYR A 148 6.08 -8.78 1.55
N TYR A 149 6.00 -8.54 0.24
CA TYR A 149 4.93 -7.72 -0.32
C TYR A 149 3.54 -8.36 -0.20
N ILE A 150 3.45 -9.70 -0.30
CA ILE A 150 2.20 -10.45 -0.10
C ILE A 150 1.75 -10.33 1.37
N ALA A 151 2.66 -10.56 2.32
CA ALA A 151 2.37 -10.41 3.74
C ALA A 151 1.99 -8.97 4.09
N ALA A 152 2.72 -7.99 3.57
CA ALA A 152 2.40 -6.58 3.69
C ALA A 152 0.96 -6.29 3.22
N ALA A 153 0.60 -6.76 2.02
CA ALA A 153 -0.73 -6.54 1.45
C ALA A 153 -1.83 -7.13 2.35
N ALA A 154 -1.60 -8.30 2.96
CA ALA A 154 -2.53 -8.88 3.92
C ALA A 154 -2.71 -7.98 5.15
N PHE A 155 -1.63 -7.42 5.70
CA PHE A 155 -1.73 -6.49 6.83
C PHE A 155 -2.49 -5.21 6.50
N LEU A 156 -2.32 -4.64 5.31
CA LEU A 156 -3.11 -3.47 4.90
C LEU A 156 -4.61 -3.80 4.76
N VAL A 157 -4.94 -4.99 4.27
CA VAL A 157 -6.34 -5.47 4.23
C VAL A 157 -6.91 -5.57 5.64
N VAL A 158 -6.16 -6.14 6.60
CA VAL A 158 -6.56 -6.15 8.02
C VAL A 158 -6.71 -4.72 8.55
N GLY A 159 -5.78 -3.81 8.22
CA GLY A 159 -5.87 -2.40 8.57
C GLY A 159 -7.14 -1.73 8.05
N CYS A 160 -7.61 -2.07 6.86
CA CYS A 160 -8.87 -1.58 6.30
C CYS A 160 -10.11 -2.14 7.03
N ILE A 161 -10.05 -3.39 7.49
CA ILE A 161 -11.11 -3.98 8.32
C ILE A 161 -11.18 -3.24 9.66
N LEU A 162 -10.03 -3.03 10.32
CA LEU A 162 -9.95 -2.25 11.56
C LEU A 162 -10.43 -0.81 11.37
N ALA A 163 -10.12 -0.19 10.23
CA ALA A 163 -10.61 1.14 9.88
C ALA A 163 -12.16 1.19 9.81
N GLY A 164 -12.81 0.12 9.37
CA GLY A 164 -14.27 0.01 9.36
C GLY A 164 -14.86 0.07 10.77
N PHE A 165 -14.31 -0.71 11.72
CA PHE A 165 -14.70 -0.66 13.13
C PHE A 165 -14.42 0.71 13.75
N LEU A 166 -13.25 1.28 13.48
CA LEU A 166 -12.87 2.60 13.96
C LEU A 166 -13.79 3.70 13.42
N THR A 167 -14.22 3.60 12.16
CA THR A 167 -15.19 4.53 11.56
C THR A 167 -16.50 4.54 12.33
N VAL A 168 -17.01 3.36 12.69
CA VAL A 168 -18.23 3.25 13.51
C VAL A 168 -17.99 3.89 14.88
N ALA A 169 -16.88 3.57 15.55
CA ALA A 169 -16.51 4.13 16.85
C ALA A 169 -16.37 5.67 16.84
N MET A 170 -15.98 6.26 15.69
CA MET A 170 -15.73 7.69 15.57
C MET A 170 -16.94 8.50 15.11
N PHE A 171 -17.77 7.98 14.20
CA PHE A 171 -18.79 8.76 13.51
C PHE A 171 -20.23 8.28 13.75
N ALA A 172 -20.45 7.06 14.22
CA ALA A 172 -21.82 6.56 14.43
C ALA A 172 -22.37 7.00 15.79
N ALA A 173 -23.48 7.76 15.78
CA ALA A 173 -24.13 8.26 16.99
C ALA A 173 -24.62 7.16 17.95
N GLY A 174 -24.88 5.96 17.43
CA GLY A 174 -25.32 4.79 18.21
C GLY A 174 -24.27 3.68 18.28
N ALA A 175 -22.99 4.01 18.22
CA ALA A 175 -21.94 3.00 18.30
C ALA A 175 -22.01 2.21 19.62
N PRO A 176 -21.80 0.87 19.60
CA PRO A 176 -21.86 0.06 20.82
C PRO A 176 -20.83 0.50 21.87
N ALA A 177 -21.19 0.48 23.16
CA ALA A 177 -20.33 0.95 24.24
C ALA A 177 -18.95 0.26 24.29
N TRP A 178 -18.92 -1.05 24.04
CA TRP A 178 -17.67 -1.82 23.97
C TRP A 178 -16.74 -1.33 22.85
N LEU A 179 -17.32 -0.88 21.73
CA LEU A 179 -16.56 -0.40 20.58
C LEU A 179 -16.01 1.02 20.82
N LEU A 180 -16.76 1.87 21.54
CA LEU A 180 -16.22 3.16 22.00
C LEU A 180 -15.07 2.97 22.99
N ALA A 181 -15.21 2.01 23.92
CA ALA A 181 -14.17 1.71 24.90
C ALA A 181 -12.88 1.20 24.23
N ALA A 182 -12.99 0.42 23.17
CA ALA A 182 -11.86 -0.10 22.40
C ALA A 182 -11.28 0.89 21.36
N ARG A 183 -11.77 2.13 21.26
CA ARG A 183 -11.41 3.07 20.18
C ARG A 183 -9.90 3.35 20.08
N ASP A 184 -9.25 3.56 21.22
CA ASP A 184 -7.83 3.90 21.25
C ASP A 184 -6.96 2.68 20.92
N GLU A 185 -7.33 1.51 21.45
CA GLU A 185 -6.70 0.23 21.12
C GLU A 185 -6.86 -0.11 19.63
N LEU A 186 -8.06 0.05 19.07
CA LEU A 186 -8.33 -0.10 17.64
C LEU A 186 -7.52 0.87 16.79
N THR A 187 -7.37 2.12 17.25
CA THR A 187 -6.54 3.13 16.57
C THR A 187 -5.08 2.71 16.55
N LEU A 188 -4.56 2.23 17.68
CA LEU A 188 -3.20 1.73 17.80
C LEU A 188 -2.98 0.47 16.96
N ALA A 189 -3.88 -0.51 17.03
CA ALA A 189 -3.85 -1.72 16.22
C ALA A 189 -3.85 -1.38 14.73
N HIS A 190 -4.77 -0.50 14.29
CA HIS A 190 -4.82 -0.01 12.92
C HIS A 190 -3.49 0.65 12.49
N ALA A 191 -2.91 1.49 13.33
CA ALA A 191 -1.63 2.12 13.04
C ALA A 191 -0.49 1.09 12.96
N LEU A 192 -0.40 0.14 13.89
CA LEU A 192 0.67 -0.86 13.96
C LEU A 192 0.63 -1.84 12.79
N VAL A 193 -0.54 -2.37 12.45
CA VAL A 193 -0.66 -3.29 11.30
C VAL A 193 -0.31 -2.59 9.98
N ASN A 194 -0.62 -1.30 9.84
CA ASN A 194 -0.31 -0.57 8.61
C ASN A 194 1.14 -0.06 8.58
N VAL A 195 1.66 0.49 9.66
CA VAL A 195 3.03 1.02 9.70
C VAL A 195 4.03 -0.13 9.76
N GLY A 196 3.85 -1.09 10.67
CA GLY A 196 4.74 -2.25 10.78
C GLY A 196 4.51 -3.28 9.68
N GLY A 197 3.24 -3.66 9.45
CA GLY A 197 2.88 -4.69 8.48
C GLY A 197 2.94 -4.21 7.03
N TRP A 198 2.16 -3.20 6.65
CA TRP A 198 2.15 -2.75 5.26
C TRP A 198 3.45 -2.04 4.86
N LEU A 199 3.83 -0.97 5.56
CA LEU A 199 4.99 -0.17 5.18
C LEU A 199 6.30 -0.86 5.59
N GLY A 200 6.41 -1.31 6.83
CA GLY A 200 7.60 -1.95 7.36
C GLY A 200 8.03 -3.16 6.54
N LEU A 201 7.14 -4.15 6.35
CA LEU A 201 7.49 -5.34 5.55
C LEU A 201 7.79 -4.99 4.09
N SER A 202 7.08 -4.04 3.49
CA SER A 202 7.36 -3.60 2.11
C SER A 202 8.75 -2.96 1.98
N ILE A 203 9.12 -2.10 2.93
CA ILE A 203 10.43 -1.44 2.96
C ILE A 203 11.53 -2.47 3.24
N THR A 204 11.36 -3.31 4.26
CA THR A 204 12.32 -4.36 4.62
C THR A 204 12.57 -5.30 3.43
N GLY A 205 11.52 -5.80 2.79
CA GLY A 205 11.66 -6.66 1.60
C GLY A 205 12.42 -5.96 0.47
N THR A 206 12.21 -4.65 0.28
CA THR A 206 12.92 -3.85 -0.72
C THR A 206 14.41 -3.67 -0.37
N ILE A 207 14.72 -3.28 0.87
CA ILE A 207 16.10 -3.04 1.34
C ILE A 207 16.93 -4.31 1.28
N VAL A 208 16.39 -5.45 1.73
CA VAL A 208 17.08 -6.74 1.65
C VAL A 208 17.49 -7.09 0.22
N THR A 209 16.63 -6.73 -0.74
CA THR A 209 16.82 -7.12 -2.13
C THR A 209 17.72 -6.17 -2.91
N LEU A 210 17.62 -4.87 -2.62
CA LEU A 210 18.24 -3.81 -3.43
C LEU A 210 19.30 -3.02 -2.70
N GLY A 211 19.37 -3.09 -1.37
CA GLY A 211 20.42 -2.47 -0.57
C GLY A 211 21.83 -2.78 -1.09
N PRO A 212 22.17 -4.05 -1.38
CA PRO A 212 23.45 -4.43 -1.97
C PRO A 212 23.72 -3.75 -3.32
N THR A 213 22.69 -3.67 -4.18
CA THR A 213 22.78 -3.00 -5.49
C THR A 213 23.00 -1.49 -5.34
N VAL A 214 22.28 -0.84 -4.42
CA VAL A 214 22.39 0.60 -4.14
C VAL A 214 23.75 0.94 -3.54
N LEU A 215 24.23 0.12 -2.61
CA LEU A 215 25.52 0.28 -1.93
C LEU A 215 26.69 -0.21 -2.79
N ARG A 216 26.42 -0.82 -3.95
CA ARG A 216 27.41 -1.46 -4.84
C ARG A 216 28.29 -2.49 -4.09
N THR A 217 27.70 -3.16 -3.11
CA THR A 217 28.35 -4.23 -2.33
C THR A 217 27.85 -5.60 -2.78
N ARG A 218 28.67 -6.64 -2.54
CA ARG A 218 28.25 -8.02 -2.81
C ARG A 218 27.25 -8.46 -1.74
N ILE A 219 26.22 -9.19 -2.16
CA ILE A 219 25.32 -9.89 -1.23
C ILE A 219 26.14 -10.95 -0.50
N ASP A 220 26.20 -10.84 0.82
CA ASP A 220 26.58 -11.94 1.68
C ASP A 220 25.48 -13.02 1.61
N PRO A 221 25.79 -14.27 1.21
CA PRO A 221 24.82 -15.36 1.20
C PRO A 221 24.08 -15.54 2.53
N ALA A 222 24.76 -15.34 3.66
CA ALA A 222 24.16 -15.47 4.99
C ALA A 222 23.12 -14.37 5.27
N ALA A 223 23.30 -13.17 4.71
CA ALA A 223 22.34 -12.08 4.86
C ALA A 223 21.01 -12.37 4.13
N LEU A 224 21.07 -13.11 3.00
CA LEU A 224 19.87 -13.54 2.30
C LEU A 224 19.10 -14.58 3.11
N ASP A 225 19.80 -15.56 3.71
CA ASP A 225 19.18 -16.59 4.55
C ASP A 225 18.57 -16.01 5.83
N LEU A 226 19.25 -15.05 6.46
CA LEU A 226 18.72 -14.31 7.61
C LEU A 226 17.46 -13.52 7.26
N ALA A 227 17.45 -12.84 6.12
CA ALA A 227 16.26 -12.14 5.66
C ALA A 227 15.11 -13.12 5.36
N ILE A 228 15.41 -14.30 4.80
CA ILE A 228 14.44 -15.38 4.61
C ILE A 228 13.83 -15.82 5.95
N GLY A 229 14.67 -16.01 6.97
CA GLY A 229 14.25 -16.42 8.31
C GLY A 229 13.56 -15.33 9.14
N ALA A 230 13.77 -14.05 8.82
CA ALA A 230 13.25 -12.94 9.62
C ALA A 230 11.76 -12.67 9.41
N LEU A 231 11.19 -13.01 8.24
CA LEU A 231 9.79 -12.69 7.92
C LEU A 231 8.78 -13.25 8.96
N PRO A 232 8.82 -14.53 9.37
CA PRO A 232 7.94 -15.03 10.42
C PRO A 232 8.07 -14.29 11.75
N ALA A 233 9.31 -13.95 12.16
CA ALA A 233 9.55 -13.20 13.39
C ALA A 233 9.00 -11.77 13.32
N LEU A 234 9.15 -11.11 12.17
CA LEU A 234 8.57 -9.78 11.93
C LEU A 234 7.04 -9.82 11.97
N ILE A 235 6.42 -10.79 11.29
CA ILE A 235 4.97 -11.01 11.33
C ILE A 235 4.51 -11.24 12.77
N ALA A 236 5.17 -12.14 13.50
CA ALA A 236 4.83 -12.42 14.89
C ALA A 236 4.97 -11.18 15.78
N GLY A 237 6.05 -10.40 15.62
CA GLY A 237 6.25 -9.15 16.37
C GLY A 237 5.13 -8.13 16.10
N ILE A 238 4.66 -8.01 14.87
CA ILE A 238 3.54 -7.12 14.52
C ILE A 238 2.24 -7.62 15.13
N VAL A 239 1.96 -8.93 15.05
CA VAL A 239 0.73 -9.53 15.59
C VAL A 239 0.69 -9.45 17.11
N VAL A 240 1.81 -9.69 17.80
CA VAL A 240 1.91 -9.59 19.27
C VAL A 240 1.87 -8.13 19.74
N GLY A 241 2.45 -7.22 18.96
CA GLY A 241 2.47 -5.80 19.30
C GLY A 241 1.14 -5.09 19.08
N ALA A 242 0.29 -5.60 18.18
CA ALA A 242 -1.05 -5.07 17.98
C ALA A 242 -1.95 -5.47 19.17
N PRO A 243 -2.53 -4.51 19.90
CA PRO A 243 -3.47 -4.84 20.97
C PRO A 243 -4.69 -5.59 20.41
N PRO A 244 -5.28 -6.51 21.21
CA PRO A 244 -6.41 -7.33 20.80
C PRO A 244 -7.68 -6.53 20.48
#